data_AF-A0A1I4KL13-F1
#
_entry.id   AF-A0A1I4KL13-F1
#
_cell.length_a   1.000
_cell.length_b   1.000
_cell.length_c   1.000
_cell.angle_alpha   90.00
_cell.angle_beta   90.00
_cell.angle_gamma   90.00
#
_symmetry.space_group_name_H-M   'P 1'
#
loop_
_entity.id
_entity.type
_entity.pdbx_description
1 polymer ?
#
loop_
_entity_poly.entity_id
_entity_poly.type
_entity_poly.pdbx_seq_one_letter_code
_entity_poly.pdbx_strand_id
1 'polypeptide(L)'
;MKNVGYQNASLCWQAARECSVETNSKGAILTERACGTRHYLNATAAIVYLLCDKCHSTEDIAGFIAEQFSLENLPIDDVQGALDQLQAKGLIQRG
;
A
#
# COMPACT_ATOMS: atom_id res chain seq x y z
N MET A 1 7.46 29.43 -11.05
CA MET A 1 7.75 28.27 -11.92
C MET A 1 8.38 27.16 -11.09
N LYS A 2 7.63 26.11 -10.76
CA LYS A 2 8.15 24.75 -10.56
C LYS A 2 7.04 23.76 -10.92
N ASN A 3 7.03 23.35 -12.19
CA ASN A 3 6.31 22.15 -12.63
C ASN A 3 7.01 20.96 -11.99
N VAL A 4 6.42 20.37 -10.95
CA VAL A 4 6.85 19.10 -10.37
C VAL A 4 5.60 18.26 -10.24
N GLY A 5 5.40 17.29 -11.12
CA GLY A 5 4.21 16.43 -11.02
C GLY A 5 4.03 15.35 -12.07
N TYR A 6 5.03 15.08 -12.92
CA TYR A 6 4.85 14.15 -14.04
C TYR A 6 6.05 13.24 -14.34
N GLN A 7 6.85 12.85 -13.33
CA GLN A 7 8.05 12.03 -13.58
C GLN A 7 8.20 10.73 -12.78
N ASN A 8 7.24 10.30 -11.95
CA ASN A 8 7.44 9.07 -11.14
C ASN A 8 6.26 8.10 -11.09
N ALA A 9 5.33 8.13 -12.06
CA ALA A 9 4.25 7.13 -12.11
C ALA A 9 4.78 5.68 -12.08
N SER A 10 5.96 5.44 -12.66
CA SER A 10 6.63 4.13 -12.69
C SER A 10 7.20 3.65 -11.35
N LEU A 11 7.19 4.49 -10.31
CA LEU A 11 7.63 4.15 -8.96
C LEU A 11 6.47 4.03 -7.97
N CYS A 12 5.26 4.43 -8.35
CA CYS A 12 4.10 4.38 -7.47
C CYS A 12 3.47 2.99 -7.45
N TRP A 13 2.88 2.63 -6.32
CA TRP A 13 2.16 1.39 -6.16
C TRP A 13 0.68 1.56 -6.45
N GLN A 14 0.06 0.54 -7.03
CA GLN A 14 -1.37 0.53 -7.30
C GLN A 14 -1.97 -0.85 -7.02
N ALA A 15 -3.25 -0.89 -6.63
CA ALA A 15 -4.01 -2.12 -6.60
C ALA A 15 -4.01 -2.79 -7.99
N ALA A 16 -3.67 -4.08 -8.04
CA ALA A 16 -3.63 -4.87 -9.27
C ALA A 16 -4.96 -5.59 -9.54
N ARG A 17 -5.86 -5.62 -8.54
CA ARG A 17 -7.16 -6.30 -8.63
C ARG A 17 -8.25 -5.43 -8.06
N GLU A 18 -9.45 -5.55 -8.61
CA GLU A 18 -10.64 -4.95 -8.02
C GLU A 18 -11.04 -5.71 -6.76
N CYS A 19 -10.85 -5.07 -5.60
CA CYS A 19 -11.25 -5.61 -4.31
C CYS A 19 -12.22 -4.65 -3.61
N SER A 20 -13.22 -5.18 -2.93
CA SER A 20 -13.90 -4.43 -1.86
C SER A 20 -13.02 -4.47 -0.61
N VAL A 21 -12.99 -3.38 0.14
CA VAL A 21 -12.17 -3.25 1.35
C VAL A 21 -13.07 -3.00 2.55
N GLU A 22 -12.93 -3.84 3.58
CA GLU A 22 -13.59 -3.68 4.87
C GLU A 22 -12.53 -3.45 5.95
N THR A 23 -12.50 -2.27 6.58
CA THR A 23 -11.52 -1.91 7.61
C THR A 23 -12.09 -2.00 9.02
N ASN A 24 -11.27 -2.39 9.99
CA ASN A 24 -11.59 -2.34 11.42
C ASN A 24 -10.33 -2.04 12.25
N SER A 25 -10.45 -2.04 13.58
CA SER A 25 -9.34 -1.72 14.49
C SER A 25 -8.15 -2.70 14.45
N LYS A 26 -8.30 -3.86 13.79
CA LYS A 26 -7.25 -4.88 13.65
C LYS A 26 -6.58 -4.88 12.27
N GLY A 27 -7.13 -4.14 11.29
CA GLY A 27 -6.64 -4.09 9.92
C GLY A 27 -7.77 -4.10 8.89
N ALA A 28 -7.61 -4.88 7.83
CA ALA A 28 -8.57 -4.91 6.73
C ALA A 28 -8.80 -6.31 6.17
N ILE A 29 -9.97 -6.49 5.58
CA ILE A 29 -10.30 -7.66 4.77
C ILE A 29 -10.51 -7.17 3.34
N LEU A 30 -9.71 -7.70 2.42
CA LEU A 30 -9.88 -7.49 0.98
C LEU A 30 -10.68 -8.67 0.43
N THR A 31 -11.76 -8.39 -0.30
CA THR A 31 -12.50 -9.42 -1.04
C THR A 31 -12.39 -9.15 -2.52
N GLU A 32 -11.73 -10.05 -3.25
CA GLU A 32 -11.56 -9.93 -4.69
C GLU A 32 -12.90 -10.07 -5.41
N ARG A 33 -13.21 -9.11 -6.29
CA ARG A 33 -14.48 -9.11 -7.05
C ARG A 33 -14.59 -10.30 -8.01
N ALA A 34 -13.49 -10.72 -8.60
CA ALA A 34 -13.48 -11.73 -9.66
C ALA A 34 -13.77 -13.15 -9.14
N CYS A 35 -13.22 -13.54 -8.00
CA CYS A 35 -13.29 -14.91 -7.49
C CYS A 35 -13.77 -15.03 -6.03
N GLY A 36 -14.03 -13.91 -5.35
CA GLY A 36 -14.46 -13.89 -3.96
C GLY A 36 -13.37 -14.27 -2.95
N THR A 37 -12.11 -14.39 -3.38
CA THR A 37 -10.98 -14.70 -2.48
C THR A 37 -10.82 -13.58 -1.45
N ARG A 38 -10.66 -13.98 -0.18
CA ARG A 38 -10.51 -13.06 0.95
C ARG A 38 -9.07 -13.03 1.44
N HIS A 39 -8.52 -11.83 1.60
CA HIS A 39 -7.19 -11.59 2.15
C HIS A 39 -7.32 -10.80 3.45
N TYR A 40 -6.71 -11.32 4.51
CA TYR A 40 -6.72 -10.67 5.82
C TYR A 40 -5.41 -9.93 6.01
N LEU A 41 -5.51 -8.62 6.20
CA LEU A 41 -4.39 -7.73 6.45
C LEU A 41 -4.40 -7.29 7.90
N ASN A 42 -3.22 -7.28 8.51
CA ASN A 42 -3.02 -6.58 9.78
C ASN A 42 -3.10 -5.06 9.57
N ALA A 43 -3.08 -4.28 10.65
CA ALA A 43 -3.20 -2.82 10.61
C ALA A 43 -2.15 -2.16 9.69
N THR A 44 -0.88 -2.56 9.79
CA THR A 44 0.20 -2.00 8.95
C THR A 44 0.01 -2.32 7.47
N ALA A 45 -0.23 -3.58 7.13
CA ALA A 45 -0.43 -4.00 5.73
C ALA A 45 -1.70 -3.39 5.13
N ALA A 46 -2.73 -3.16 5.94
CA ALA A 46 -3.93 -2.45 5.50
C ALA A 46 -3.63 -1.01 5.10
N ILE A 47 -2.85 -0.27 5.91
CA ILE A 47 -2.42 1.09 5.59
C ILE A 47 -1.57 1.09 4.32
N VAL A 48 -0.59 0.19 4.21
CA VAL A 48 0.25 0.05 3.00
C VAL A 48 -0.61 -0.18 1.76
N TYR A 49 -1.56 -1.12 1.81
CA TYR A 49 -2.44 -1.41 0.69
C TYR A 49 -3.33 -0.21 0.31
N LEU A 50 -3.88 0.50 1.29
CA LEU A 50 -4.74 1.66 1.06
C LEU A 50 -4.01 2.83 0.39
N LEU A 51 -2.68 2.93 0.58
CA LEU A 51 -1.83 3.92 -0.07
C LEU A 51 -1.32 3.49 -1.45
N CYS A 52 -1.59 2.25 -1.89
CA CYS A 52 -1.30 1.78 -3.24
C CYS A 52 -2.37 2.30 -4.22
N ASP A 53 -2.38 3.61 -4.46
CA ASP A 53 -3.41 4.37 -5.18
C ASP A 53 -2.90 5.04 -6.48
N LYS A 54 -1.73 4.61 -6.98
CA LYS A 54 -0.96 5.20 -8.10
C LYS A 54 -0.26 6.53 -7.78
N CYS A 55 -0.39 7.06 -6.56
CA CYS A 55 0.20 8.36 -6.20
C CYS A 55 1.42 8.21 -5.28
N HIS A 56 1.52 7.12 -4.52
CA HIS A 56 2.55 6.98 -3.48
C HIS A 56 3.64 5.97 -3.86
N SER A 57 4.89 6.41 -3.72
CA SER A 57 6.09 5.57 -3.77
C SER A 57 6.31 4.82 -2.45
N THR A 58 7.29 3.90 -2.41
CA THR A 58 7.67 3.22 -1.16
C THR A 58 8.05 4.20 -0.07
N GLU A 59 8.82 5.24 -0.41
CA GLU A 59 9.28 6.27 0.51
C GLU A 59 8.12 7.11 1.06
N ASP A 60 7.14 7.47 0.21
CA ASP A 60 5.95 8.19 0.64
C ASP A 60 5.12 7.37 1.64
N ILE A 61 4.95 6.07 1.36
CA ILE A 61 4.23 5.14 2.25
C ILE A 61 4.96 5.00 3.59
N ALA A 62 6.29 4.86 3.57
CA ALA A 62 7.08 4.79 4.80
C ALA A 62 7.02 6.09 5.61
N GLY A 63 7.02 7.25 4.95
CA GLY A 63 6.78 8.55 5.59
C GLY A 63 5.43 8.59 6.31
N PHE A 64 4.37 8.19 5.61
CA PHE A 64 3.02 8.15 6.18
C PHE A 64 2.94 7.23 7.40
N ILE A 65 3.55 6.03 7.33
CA ILE A 65 3.55 5.09 8.46
C ILE A 65 4.35 5.64 9.63
N ALA A 66 5.52 6.23 9.40
CA ALA A 66 6.31 6.84 10.46
C ALA A 66 5.52 7.93 11.19
N GLU A 67 4.79 8.77 10.45
CA GLU A 67 3.92 9.81 11.03
C GLU A 67 2.76 9.22 11.82
N GLN A 68 2.02 8.27 11.25
CA GLN A 68 0.85 7.66 11.92
C GLN A 68 1.22 6.93 13.21
N PHE A 69 2.42 6.31 13.27
CA PHE A 69 2.89 5.57 14.43
C PHE A 69 3.92 6.33 15.27
N SER A 70 4.20 7.59 14.93
CA SER A 70 5.18 8.44 15.64
C SER A 70 6.55 7.76 15.81
N LEU A 71 7.01 7.12 14.74
CA LEU A 71 8.30 6.43 14.70
C LEU A 71 9.45 7.43 14.52
N GLU A 72 10.55 7.20 15.22
CA GLU A 72 11.75 8.04 15.12
C GLU A 72 12.45 7.90 13.77
N ASN A 73 12.36 6.72 13.14
CA ASN A 73 13.00 6.41 11.86
C ASN A 73 11.95 5.97 10.83
N LEU A 74 12.24 6.24 9.56
CA LEU A 74 11.41 5.75 8.44
C LEU A 74 11.50 4.22 8.37
N PRO A 75 10.37 3.49 8.46
CA PRO A 75 10.35 2.03 8.44
C PRO A 75 10.40 1.48 7.00
N ILE A 76 11.42 1.89 6.22
CA ILE A 76 11.52 1.56 4.78
C ILE A 76 11.55 0.04 4.56
N ASP A 77 12.35 -0.69 5.32
CA ASP A 77 12.52 -2.13 5.15
C ASP A 77 11.23 -2.90 5.47
N ASP A 78 10.51 -2.49 6.52
CA ASP A 78 9.23 -3.10 6.90
C ASP A 78 8.15 -2.83 5.84
N VAL A 79 8.11 -1.60 5.31
CA VAL A 79 7.20 -1.23 4.23
C VAL A 79 7.52 -1.97 2.95
N GLN A 80 8.79 -2.07 2.58
CA GLN A 80 9.21 -2.85 1.42
C GLN A 80 8.83 -4.33 1.57
N GLY A 81 9.06 -4.91 2.76
CA GLY A 81 8.65 -6.29 3.05
C GLY A 81 7.13 -6.51 2.98
N ALA A 82 6.31 -5.52 3.34
CA ALA A 82 4.87 -5.57 3.18
C ALA A 82 4.45 -5.47 1.70
N LEU A 83 5.05 -4.55 0.94
CA LEU A 83 4.81 -4.38 -0.49
C LEU A 83 5.18 -5.64 -1.28
N ASP A 84 6.32 -6.26 -0.98
CA ASP A 84 6.78 -7.50 -1.62
C ASP A 84 5.78 -8.64 -1.38
N GLN A 85 5.24 -8.77 -0.16
CA GLN A 85 4.23 -9.78 0.16
C GLN A 85 2.91 -9.53 -0.55
N LEU A 86 2.46 -8.27 -0.64
CA LEU A 86 1.24 -7.91 -1.36
C LEU A 86 1.41 -8.14 -2.88
N GLN A 87 2.56 -7.78 -3.43
CA GLN A 87 2.88 -7.99 -4.84
C GLN A 87 2.99 -9.48 -5.17
N ALA A 88 3.63 -10.29 -4.32
CA ALA A 88 3.73 -11.74 -4.52
C ALA A 88 2.35 -12.42 -4.50
N LYS A 89 1.36 -11.84 -3.80
CA LYS A 89 -0.04 -12.27 -3.82
C LYS A 89 -0.84 -11.73 -5.02
N GLY A 90 -0.21 -10.91 -5.87
CA GLY A 90 -0.86 -10.26 -7.02
C GLY A 90 -1.88 -9.20 -6.63
N LEU A 91 -1.83 -8.68 -5.40
CA LEU A 91 -2.79 -7.68 -4.90
C LEU A 91 -2.45 -6.26 -5.34
N ILE A 92 -1.16 -5.99 -5.51
CA ILE A 92 -0.63 -4.71 -5.96
C ILE A 92 0.41 -4.92 -7.06
N GLN A 93 0.71 -3.86 -7.79
CA GLN A 93 1.75 -3.81 -8.81
C GLN A 93 2.36 -2.41 -8.86
N ARG A 94 3.53 -2.28 -9.49
CA ARG A 94 4.06 -0.96 -9.85
C ARG A 94 3.26 -0.35 -11.01
N GLY A 95 3.10 0.97 -10.96
CA GLY A 95 2.47 1.80 -11.99
C GLY A 95 3.28 1.94 -13.27
#